data_AF-A0A4Y9T4R2-F1
#
_entry.id   AF-A0A4Y9T4R2-F1
#
_cell.length_a   1.000
_cell.length_b   1.000
_cell.length_c   1.000
_cell.angle_alpha   90.00
_cell.angle_beta   90.00
_cell.angle_gamma   90.00
#
_symmetry.space_group_name_H-M   'P 1'
#
loop_
_entity.id
_entity.type
_entity.pdbx_description
1 polymer ?
#
loop_
_entity_poly.entity_id
_entity_poly.type
_entity_poly.pdbx_seq_one_letter_code
_entity_poly.pdbx_strand_id
1 'polypeptide(L)'
;MNDVLFPRYAAAIGAADLARIATPAQIPDAFTLTGEGRLRACYIPFESVNTGARVVIVGITPGFNQWKNAIKEAQRQLSSGADPFLGRKDKAALSSKTDSGRIDAARVALLAQMAALVGGQVR
;
A
#
# COMPACT_ATOMS: atom_id res chain seq x y z
N MET A 1 4.15 19.37 8.19
CA MET A 1 4.85 18.35 7.38
C MET A 1 4.30 17.02 7.81
N ASN A 2 3.85 16.16 6.90
CA ASN A 2 3.48 14.80 7.29
C ASN A 2 4.77 14.07 7.66
N ASP A 3 4.93 13.74 8.93
CA ASP A 3 6.04 12.90 9.37
C ASP A 3 5.87 11.51 8.77
N VAL A 4 6.87 11.04 8.02
CA VAL A 4 6.94 9.66 7.55
C VAL A 4 7.05 8.76 8.77
N LEU A 5 6.15 7.79 8.93
CA LEU A 5 6.11 6.95 10.13
C LEU A 5 7.17 5.85 10.12
N PHE A 6 7.70 5.48 8.96
CA PHE A 6 8.60 4.34 8.84
C PHE A 6 9.80 4.34 9.81
N PRO A 7 10.53 5.46 10.04
CA PRO A 7 11.63 5.46 11.01
C PRO A 7 11.18 5.03 12.40
N ARG A 8 9.95 5.38 12.81
CA ARG A 8 9.35 4.97 14.09
C ARG A 8 9.14 3.46 14.18
N TYR A 9 8.83 2.81 13.06
CA TYR A 9 8.54 1.37 13.00
C TYR A 9 9.73 0.52 12.53
N ALA A 10 10.84 1.11 12.08
CA ALA A 10 11.99 0.39 11.51
C ALA A 10 12.54 -0.70 12.45
N ALA A 11 12.66 -0.41 13.75
CA ALA A 11 13.10 -1.40 14.74
C ALA A 11 12.10 -2.58 14.87
N ALA A 12 10.80 -2.28 14.94
CA ALA A 12 9.76 -3.30 15.01
C ALA A 12 9.70 -4.15 13.72
N ILE A 13 9.88 -3.53 12.56
CA ILE A 13 10.01 -4.21 11.27
C ILE A 13 11.20 -5.17 11.29
N GLY A 14 12.38 -4.70 11.70
CA GLY A 14 13.59 -5.54 11.76
C GLY A 14 13.46 -6.73 12.72
N ALA A 15 12.77 -6.55 13.85
CA ALA A 15 12.60 -7.57 14.87
C ALA A 15 11.45 -8.57 14.60
N ALA A 16 10.55 -8.29 13.64
CA ALA A 16 9.37 -9.11 13.42
C ALA A 16 9.69 -10.50 12.84
N ASP A 17 9.32 -11.56 13.56
CA ASP A 17 9.37 -12.94 13.04
C ASP A 17 8.08 -13.30 12.29
N LEU A 18 8.10 -13.10 10.97
CA LEU A 18 6.95 -13.36 10.09
C LEU A 18 6.55 -14.84 10.02
N ALA A 19 7.41 -15.78 10.42
CA ALA A 19 7.07 -17.20 10.47
C ALA A 19 6.13 -17.51 11.65
N ARG A 20 6.22 -16.74 12.75
CA ARG A 20 5.39 -16.90 13.95
C ARG A 20 4.05 -16.15 13.88
N ILE A 21 3.90 -15.23 12.93
CA ILE A 21 2.67 -14.45 12.72
C ILE A 21 1.83 -15.13 11.64
N ALA A 22 0.95 -16.04 12.05
CA ALA A 22 0.08 -16.82 11.17
C ALA A 22 -1.32 -16.20 10.99
N THR A 23 -1.78 -15.39 11.95
CA THR A 23 -3.10 -14.73 11.91
C THR A 23 -3.00 -13.23 12.24
N PRO A 24 -4.01 -12.41 11.88
CA PRO A 24 -4.02 -10.97 12.20
C PRO A 24 -3.92 -10.67 13.69
N ALA A 25 -4.47 -11.56 14.54
CA ALA A 25 -4.44 -11.41 15.99
C ALA A 25 -3.01 -11.52 16.58
N GLN A 26 -2.08 -12.11 15.83
CA GLN A 26 -0.69 -12.28 16.23
C GLN A 26 0.22 -11.14 15.74
N ILE A 27 -0.32 -10.12 15.08
CA ILE A 27 0.46 -8.91 14.76
C ILE A 27 0.86 -8.25 16.08
N PRO A 28 2.16 -7.99 16.32
CA PRO A 28 2.61 -7.34 17.55
C PRO A 28 1.99 -5.97 17.75
N ASP A 29 1.67 -5.63 19.00
CA ASP A 29 1.08 -4.32 19.35
C ASP A 29 1.99 -3.15 18.97
N ALA A 30 3.29 -3.38 18.81
CA ALA A 30 4.27 -2.42 18.29
C ALA A 30 3.90 -1.87 16.89
N PHE A 31 3.05 -2.56 16.13
CA PHE A 31 2.53 -2.08 14.85
C PHE A 31 1.21 -1.33 14.97
N THR A 32 0.61 -1.18 16.15
CA THR A 32 -0.70 -0.52 16.28
C THR A 32 -0.59 0.97 15.97
N LEU A 33 -1.43 1.45 15.06
CA LEU A 33 -1.65 2.88 14.82
C LEU A 33 -2.75 3.42 15.73
N THR A 34 -3.86 2.68 15.79
CA THR A 34 -5.02 3.00 16.63
C THR A 34 -5.84 1.73 16.86
N GLY A 35 -6.70 1.73 17.87
CA GLY A 35 -7.62 0.63 18.15
C GLY A 35 -8.80 1.07 18.99
N GLU A 36 -9.94 0.40 18.78
CA GLU A 36 -11.17 0.57 19.55
C GLU A 36 -11.82 -0.79 19.79
N GLY A 37 -11.90 -1.20 21.05
CA GLY A 37 -12.42 -2.51 21.43
C GLY A 37 -11.67 -3.66 20.75
N ARG A 38 -12.38 -4.40 19.89
CA ARG A 38 -11.82 -5.55 19.14
C ARG A 38 -11.19 -5.16 17.80
N LEU A 39 -11.34 -3.90 17.38
CA LEU A 39 -10.82 -3.41 16.11
C LEU A 39 -9.48 -2.72 16.32
N ARG A 40 -8.52 -3.01 15.44
CA ARG A 40 -7.19 -2.38 15.44
C ARG A 40 -6.75 -2.08 14.02
N ALA A 41 -6.19 -0.89 13.83
CA ALA A 41 -5.48 -0.53 12.62
C ALA A 41 -3.98 -0.68 12.88
N CYS A 42 -3.31 -1.48 12.06
CA CYS A 42 -1.87 -1.71 12.16
C CYS A 42 -1.13 -0.97 11.04
N TYR A 43 0.02 -0.42 11.37
CA TYR A 43 0.95 0.19 10.43
C TYR A 43 1.41 -0.84 9.40
N ILE A 44 1.42 -0.41 8.14
CA ILE A 44 1.98 -1.12 7.00
C ILE A 44 3.03 -0.18 6.37
N PRO A 45 4.25 -0.67 6.05
CA PRO A 45 5.30 0.18 5.47
C PRO A 45 5.00 0.51 4.00
N PHE A 46 4.07 1.44 3.81
CA PHE A 46 3.61 1.95 2.53
C PHE A 46 3.28 3.44 2.69
N GLU A 47 4.28 4.28 2.46
CA GLU A 47 4.14 5.74 2.68
C GLU A 47 4.65 6.56 1.49
N SER A 48 5.08 5.90 0.41
CA SER A 48 5.46 6.58 -0.83
C SER A 48 4.24 6.87 -1.68
N VAL A 49 4.00 8.16 -1.96
CA VAL A 49 2.97 8.62 -2.88
C VAL A 49 3.64 9.39 -4.01
N ASN A 50 3.34 9.02 -5.25
CA ASN A 50 3.73 9.82 -6.40
C ASN A 50 2.82 11.04 -6.50
N THR A 51 3.29 12.19 -6.01
CA THR A 51 2.54 13.46 -6.04
C THR A 51 2.30 14.00 -7.45
N GLY A 52 3.04 13.51 -8.45
CA GLY A 52 2.79 13.81 -9.87
C GLY A 52 1.75 12.89 -10.52
N ALA A 53 1.14 11.96 -9.79
CA ALA A 53 0.14 11.06 -10.35
C ALA A 53 -1.14 11.82 -10.75
N ARG A 54 -1.59 11.62 -12.00
CA ARG A 54 -2.87 12.19 -12.50
C ARG A 54 -4.10 11.38 -12.08
N VAL A 55 -3.89 10.20 -11.50
CA VAL A 55 -4.91 9.24 -11.09
C VAL A 55 -4.45 8.61 -9.79
N VAL A 56 -5.37 8.50 -8.83
CA VAL A 56 -5.15 7.78 -7.57
C VAL A 56 -6.14 6.63 -7.52
N ILE A 57 -5.64 5.42 -7.30
CA ILE A 57 -6.46 4.24 -7.04
C ILE A 57 -6.46 4.03 -5.54
N VAL A 58 -7.63 4.21 -4.92
CA VAL A 58 -7.81 3.94 -3.50
C VAL A 58 -8.41 2.54 -3.38
N GLY A 59 -7.59 1.60 -2.90
CA GLY A 59 -8.06 0.27 -2.54
C GLY A 59 -8.72 0.26 -1.16
N ILE A 60 -9.36 -0.86 -0.83
CA ILE A 60 -9.75 -1.19 0.55
C ILE A 60 -8.46 -1.35 1.37
N THR A 61 -8.50 -1.02 2.67
CA THR A 61 -7.37 -1.15 3.61
C THR A 61 -6.65 -2.49 3.43
N PRO A 62 -5.31 -2.50 3.37
CA PRO A 62 -4.57 -3.72 3.08
C PRO A 62 -4.90 -4.87 4.03
N GLY A 63 -5.12 -6.05 3.46
CA GLY A 63 -5.37 -7.27 4.23
C GLY A 63 -4.10 -7.86 4.84
N PHE A 64 -4.25 -8.85 5.71
CA PHE A 64 -3.16 -9.49 6.44
C PHE A 64 -2.01 -10.00 5.56
N ASN A 65 -2.31 -10.64 4.42
CA ASN A 65 -1.27 -11.11 3.50
C ASN A 65 -0.48 -9.96 2.88
N GLN A 66 -1.14 -8.83 2.59
CA GLN A 66 -0.47 -7.63 2.07
C GLN A 66 0.42 -7.01 3.14
N TRP A 67 -0.05 -6.97 4.40
CA TRP A 67 0.78 -6.57 5.54
C TRP A 67 2.04 -7.43 5.67
N LYS A 68 1.91 -8.78 5.67
CA LYS A 68 3.08 -9.69 5.72
C LYS A 68 4.06 -9.44 4.59
N ASN A 69 3.56 -9.25 3.37
CA ASN A 69 4.41 -8.99 2.21
C ASN A 69 5.15 -7.66 2.32
N ALA A 70 4.48 -6.61 2.82
CA ALA A 70 5.07 -5.30 3.01
C ALA A 70 6.18 -5.33 4.09
N ILE A 71 5.94 -5.97 5.24
CA ILE A 71 6.96 -6.15 6.28
C ILE A 71 8.14 -6.95 5.74
N LYS A 72 7.89 -8.04 5.01
CA LYS A 72 8.94 -8.88 4.41
C LYS A 72 9.82 -8.09 3.43
N GLU A 73 9.22 -7.21 2.63
CA GLU A 73 9.94 -6.32 1.72
C GLU A 73 10.75 -5.26 2.48
N ALA A 74 10.13 -4.61 3.47
CA ALA A 74 10.81 -3.61 4.30
C ALA A 74 12.02 -4.22 5.04
N GLN A 75 11.90 -5.44 5.57
CA GLN A 75 13.02 -6.18 6.17
C GLN A 75 14.16 -6.41 5.17
N ARG A 76 13.84 -6.79 3.92
CA ARG A 76 14.88 -6.96 2.88
C ARG A 76 15.63 -5.66 2.61
N GLN A 77 14.90 -4.55 2.47
CA GLN A 77 15.50 -3.24 2.13
C GLN A 77 16.31 -2.66 3.30
N LEU A 78 15.83 -2.82 4.54
CA LEU A 78 16.58 -2.47 5.75
C LEU A 78 17.90 -3.25 5.83
N SER A 79 17.87 -4.57 5.58
CA SER A 79 19.07 -5.42 5.62
C SER A 79 20.04 -5.13 4.48
N SER A 80 19.58 -4.63 3.33
CA SER A 80 20.44 -4.25 2.20
C SER A 80 21.03 -2.83 2.32
N GLY A 81 20.70 -2.08 3.38
CA GLY A 81 21.08 -0.67 3.52
C GLY A 81 20.47 0.24 2.44
N ALA A 82 19.44 -0.24 1.73
CA ALA A 82 18.75 0.56 0.73
C ALA A 82 17.77 1.50 1.42
N ASP A 83 17.60 2.71 0.89
CA ASP A 83 16.52 3.58 1.33
C ASP A 83 15.17 2.91 0.98
N PRO A 84 14.33 2.58 1.98
CA PRO A 84 13.06 1.86 1.80
C PRO A 84 12.09 2.52 0.82
N PHE A 85 12.29 3.81 0.54
CA PHE A 85 11.38 4.65 -0.24
C PHE A 85 11.93 5.07 -1.60
N LEU A 86 13.23 4.89 -1.85
CA LEU A 86 13.86 5.31 -3.10
C LEU A 86 13.98 4.21 -4.15
N GLY A 87 13.69 2.95 -3.80
CA GLY A 87 13.73 1.83 -4.72
C GLY A 87 12.63 1.92 -5.80
N ARG A 88 12.89 2.66 -6.89
CA ARG A 88 12.10 2.50 -8.12
C ARG A 88 12.30 1.06 -8.60
N LYS A 89 11.24 0.26 -8.52
CA LYS A 89 11.25 -1.05 -9.17
C LYS A 89 11.37 -0.84 -10.67
N ASP A 90 12.30 -1.56 -11.28
CA ASP A 90 12.36 -1.64 -12.73
C ASP A 90 11.00 -2.09 -13.26
N LYS A 91 10.59 -1.51 -14.40
CA LYS A 91 9.29 -1.79 -15.01
C LYS A 91 9.07 -3.28 -15.26
N ALA A 92 10.14 -4.02 -15.57
CA ALA A 92 10.13 -5.47 -15.76
C ALA A 92 9.88 -6.28 -14.47
N ALA A 93 10.15 -5.69 -13.30
CA ALA A 93 9.94 -6.29 -11.98
C ALA A 93 8.59 -5.91 -11.36
N LEU A 94 7.75 -5.13 -12.06
CA LEU A 94 6.40 -4.82 -11.63
C LEU A 94 5.51 -6.06 -11.73
N SER A 95 4.52 -6.15 -10.83
CA SER A 95 3.59 -7.27 -10.78
C SER A 95 2.80 -7.38 -12.09
N SER A 96 2.81 -8.56 -12.71
CA SER A 96 1.94 -8.89 -13.85
C SER A 96 0.44 -8.85 -13.50
N LYS A 97 0.10 -8.81 -12.21
CA LYS A 97 -1.29 -8.64 -11.74
C LYS A 97 -1.79 -7.20 -11.88
N THR A 98 -0.93 -6.25 -12.22
CA THR A 98 -1.27 -4.84 -12.39
C THR A 98 -0.77 -4.35 -13.74
N ASP A 99 -1.65 -4.36 -14.73
CA ASP A 99 -1.36 -3.91 -16.10
C ASP A 99 -1.77 -2.44 -16.26
N SER A 100 -0.78 -1.56 -16.42
CA SER A 100 -1.00 -0.12 -16.57
C SER A 100 -1.80 0.22 -17.82
N GLY A 101 -1.62 -0.52 -18.93
CA GLY A 101 -2.35 -0.28 -20.17
C GLY A 101 -3.83 -0.59 -20.03
N ARG A 102 -4.16 -1.69 -19.34
CA ARG A 102 -5.57 -2.02 -19.04
C ARG A 102 -6.21 -0.99 -18.10
N ILE A 103 -5.45 -0.46 -17.15
CA ILE A 103 -5.93 0.60 -16.24
C ILE A 103 -6.21 1.89 -17.02
N ASP A 104 -5.31 2.31 -17.91
CA ASP A 104 -5.50 3.51 -18.73
C ASP A 104 -6.72 3.35 -19.66
N ALA A 105 -6.88 2.18 -20.28
CA ALA A 105 -8.05 1.88 -21.10
C ALA A 105 -9.36 1.94 -20.29
N ALA A 106 -9.38 1.34 -19.09
CA ALA A 106 -10.53 1.38 -18.20
C ALA A 106 -10.87 2.81 -17.75
N ARG A 107 -9.85 3.64 -17.46
CA ARG A 107 -10.03 5.06 -17.14
C ARG A 107 -10.70 5.82 -18.29
N VAL A 108 -10.22 5.64 -19.53
CA VAL A 108 -10.79 6.29 -20.71
C VAL A 108 -12.26 5.88 -20.88
N ALA A 109 -12.57 4.59 -20.73
CA ALA A 109 -13.94 4.09 -20.80
C ALA A 109 -14.84 4.68 -19.71
N LEU A 110 -14.37 4.73 -18.46
CA LEU A 110 -15.13 5.29 -17.33
C LEU A 110 -15.43 6.78 -17.54
N LEU A 111 -14.45 7.56 -18.04
CA LEU A 111 -14.66 8.98 -18.34
C LEU A 111 -15.72 9.18 -19.44
N ALA A 112 -15.73 8.33 -20.47
CA ALA A 112 -16.74 8.38 -21.52
C ALA A 112 -18.14 8.03 -20.97
N GLN A 113 -18.25 7.02 -20.10
CA GLN A 113 -19.51 6.66 -19.43
C GLN A 113 -20.02 7.78 -18.53
N MET A 114 -19.14 8.40 -17.73
CA MET A 114 -19.50 9.54 -16.89
C MET A 114 -19.98 10.73 -17.73
N ALA A 115 -19.31 11.03 -18.85
CA ALA A 115 -19.73 12.10 -19.75
C ALA A 115 -21.13 11.83 -20.34
N ALA A 116 -21.42 10.58 -20.72
CA ALA A 116 -22.74 10.19 -21.21
C ALA A 116 -23.83 10.29 -20.13
N LEU A 117 -23.52 9.92 -18.89
CA LEU A 117 -24.44 10.03 -17.75
C LEU A 117 -24.74 11.49 -17.40
N VAL A 118 -23.72 12.35 -17.35
CA VAL A 118 -23.89 13.79 -17.05
C VAL A 118 -24.58 14.51 -18.21
N GLY A 119 -24.28 14.15 -19.47
CA GLY A 119 -24.96 14.69 -20.65
C GLY A 119 -26.40 14.19 -20.84
N GLY A 120 -26.77 13.08 -20.21
CA GLY A 120 -28.12 12.51 -20.24
C GLY A 120 -29.07 13.02 -19.15
N GLN A 121 -28.58 13.83 -18.19
CA GLN A 121 -29.37 14.39 -17.10
C GLN A 121 -30.06 15.74 -17.44
N VAL A 122 -30.06 16.15 -18.71
CA VAL A 122 -30.88 17.27 -19.19
C VAL A 122 -32.00 16.72 -20.08
N ARG A 123 -33.00 16.10 -19.45
CA ARG A 123 -34.39 16.02 -19.96
C ARG A 123 -35.35 15.92 -18.78
#